data_AF-A0A8H6H9J8-F1
#
_entry.id   AF-A0A8H6H9J8-F1
#
_cell.length_a   1.000
_cell.length_b   1.000
_cell.length_c   1.000
_cell.angle_alpha   90.00
_cell.angle_beta   90.00
_cell.angle_gamma   90.00
#
_symmetry.space_group_name_H-M   'P 1'
#
loop_
_entity.id
_entity.type
_entity.pdbx_description
1 polymer ?
#
loop_
_entity_poly.entity_id
_entity_poly.type
_entity_poly.pdbx_seq_one_letter_code
_entity_poly.pdbx_strand_id
1 'polypeptide(L)'
;MASQFTAEPFTGEDPEVNPQDFLRAFRRAVLADASRVAQFPDFLAAQSEADTWYTGLAEDVKTSWEKTETAFNTRWPKKLVVVKSRAKFEEELLGTRMKESEMGQTVLVGKREVATHVAWADKVEPLAIGAGVYELSILLSTVIKHLPLALRVATAGEQSSWKDFLAAVRKVEADTLVDGSAVGRKVDELEKRLMVKIAGLSAPASPTASVRRAFAAAAISTPSPVSVAATPASVNPLFTTGGGRGNLFNAQLSTPSRRGPRTPAAPSTPASRAALLQRTKELPHHPATEEGRRLHGLQQLAWVEKHGLNAWVDETTPYPLRPGTMPVNSGECFRCGMVGHQGSGCPVPQKDQLHLTEQKWRVVCSRGLREPIDVRYVAISDYGHTAQYSADSEEDEDQGNGEGSST
;
A
#
# COMPACT_ATOMS: atom_id res chain seq x y z
N MET A 1 -20.38 40.71 42.79
CA MET A 1 -21.57 40.43 41.95
C MET A 1 -21.68 38.93 41.82
N ALA A 2 -22.73 38.33 42.38
CA ALA A 2 -22.96 36.90 42.29
C ALA A 2 -23.32 36.55 40.84
N SER A 3 -22.54 35.66 40.23
CA SER A 3 -22.81 35.14 38.89
C SER A 3 -24.15 34.41 38.91
N GLN A 4 -25.20 35.05 38.41
CA GLN A 4 -26.50 34.41 38.20
C GLN A 4 -26.28 33.27 37.22
N PHE A 5 -26.50 32.05 37.69
CA PHE A 5 -26.44 30.84 36.88
C PHE A 5 -27.70 30.83 36.00
N THR A 6 -27.62 31.39 34.80
CA THR A 6 -28.67 31.25 33.77
C THR A 6 -28.51 29.88 33.12
N ALA A 7 -28.85 28.82 33.85
CA ALA A 7 -29.15 27.56 33.20
C ALA A 7 -30.53 27.68 32.55
N GLU A 8 -30.63 27.29 31.28
CA GLU A 8 -31.92 27.21 30.61
C GLU A 8 -32.85 26.27 31.40
N PRO A 9 -34.10 26.68 31.65
CA PRO A 9 -35.03 25.88 32.43
C PRO A 9 -35.38 24.58 31.68
N PHE A 10 -35.50 23.48 32.42
CA PHE A 10 -35.76 22.16 31.82
C PHE A 10 -37.22 22.05 31.40
N THR A 11 -37.45 21.75 30.13
CA THR A 11 -38.79 21.59 29.53
C THR A 11 -39.28 20.14 29.55
N GLY A 12 -38.38 19.17 29.51
CA GLY A 12 -38.71 17.74 29.44
C GLY A 12 -39.19 17.25 28.06
N GLU A 13 -39.37 18.16 27.10
CA GLU A 13 -39.90 17.89 25.74
C GLU A 13 -38.78 17.70 24.70
N ASP A 14 -37.61 18.29 24.93
CA ASP A 14 -36.50 18.26 23.98
C ASP A 14 -35.76 16.92 24.04
N PRO A 15 -35.79 16.10 22.97
CA PRO A 15 -35.11 14.82 22.92
C PRO A 15 -33.58 14.94 22.84
N GLU A 16 -33.02 16.11 22.51
CA GLU A 16 -31.58 16.36 22.44
C GLU A 16 -30.99 16.67 23.82
N VAL A 17 -31.74 17.39 24.67
CA VAL A 17 -31.33 17.70 26.05
C VAL A 17 -31.17 16.40 26.85
N ASN A 18 -30.07 16.29 27.61
CA ASN A 18 -29.84 15.15 28.50
C ASN A 18 -30.41 15.49 29.90
N PRO A 19 -31.48 14.81 30.35
CA PRO A 19 -32.11 15.08 31.64
C PRO A 19 -31.16 14.92 32.83
N GLN A 20 -30.12 14.09 32.68
CA GLN A 20 -29.11 13.87 33.71
C GLN A 20 -28.10 15.03 33.81
N ASP A 21 -27.82 15.71 32.70
CA ASP A 21 -26.94 16.87 32.71
C ASP A 21 -27.63 18.07 33.39
N PHE A 22 -28.94 18.20 33.20
CA PHE A 22 -29.79 19.10 33.98
C PHE A 22 -29.72 18.78 35.48
N LEU A 23 -30.02 17.53 35.90
CA LEU A 23 -29.94 17.16 37.31
C LEU A 23 -28.56 17.42 37.93
N ARG A 24 -27.48 17.16 37.18
CA ARG A 24 -26.10 17.46 37.61
C ARG A 24 -25.82 18.95 37.68
N ALA A 25 -26.37 19.76 36.78
CA ALA A 25 -26.26 21.22 36.83
C ALA A 25 -27.03 21.78 38.03
N PHE A 26 -28.26 21.32 38.25
CA PHE A 26 -29.09 21.68 39.40
C PHE A 26 -28.43 21.34 40.73
N ARG A 27 -27.90 20.11 40.88
CA ARG A 27 -27.16 19.71 42.10
C ARG A 27 -25.89 20.51 42.35
N ARG A 28 -25.25 21.01 41.30
CA ARG A 28 -24.09 21.91 41.41
C ARG A 28 -24.51 23.31 41.85
N ALA A 29 -25.68 23.78 41.41
CA ALA A 29 -26.23 25.08 41.79
C ALA A 29 -26.84 25.09 43.21
N VAL A 30 -27.48 23.98 43.61
CA VAL A 30 -28.18 23.86 44.90
C VAL A 30 -27.52 22.79 45.77
N LEU A 31 -26.80 23.24 46.79
CA LEU A 31 -25.94 22.37 47.61
C LEU A 31 -26.69 21.54 48.67
N ALA A 32 -27.79 22.06 49.22
CA ALA A 32 -28.52 21.44 50.33
C ALA A 32 -29.84 20.78 49.88
N ASP A 33 -30.13 19.58 50.36
CA ASP A 33 -31.31 18.79 49.94
C ASP A 33 -32.66 19.45 50.27
N ALA A 34 -32.77 20.10 51.42
CA ALA A 34 -33.97 20.86 51.77
C ALA A 34 -34.21 22.02 50.80
N SER A 35 -33.14 22.68 50.36
CA SER A 35 -33.21 23.75 49.35
C SER A 35 -33.47 23.20 47.95
N ARG A 36 -33.03 21.97 47.65
CA ARG A 36 -33.30 21.30 46.37
C ARG A 36 -34.80 21.08 46.16
N VAL A 37 -35.49 20.56 47.16
CA VAL A 37 -36.95 20.38 47.10
C VAL A 37 -37.68 21.70 46.80
N ALA A 38 -37.31 22.77 47.52
CA ALA A 38 -37.98 24.06 47.39
C ALA A 38 -37.69 24.75 46.06
N GLN A 39 -36.47 24.64 45.54
CA GLN A 39 -36.02 25.37 44.35
C GLN A 39 -36.20 24.57 43.06
N PHE A 40 -36.37 23.24 43.11
CA PHE A 40 -36.54 22.42 41.92
C PHE A 40 -37.60 22.92 40.92
N PRO A 41 -38.83 23.33 41.32
CA PRO A 41 -39.81 23.86 40.37
C PRO A 41 -39.34 25.13 39.66
N ASP A 42 -38.51 25.97 40.28
CA ASP A 42 -38.00 27.21 39.68
C ASP A 42 -37.03 26.95 38.51
N PHE A 43 -36.50 25.72 38.42
CA PHE A 43 -35.62 25.27 37.35
C PHE A 43 -36.36 24.53 36.23
N LEU A 44 -37.68 24.41 36.32
CA LEU A 44 -38.54 23.86 35.28
C LEU A 44 -39.16 25.00 34.46
N ALA A 45 -39.30 24.78 33.15
CA ALA A 45 -39.94 25.78 32.31
C ALA A 45 -41.45 25.80 32.58
N ALA A 46 -42.01 26.98 32.88
CA ALA A 46 -43.44 27.10 33.14
C ALA A 46 -44.27 26.54 31.95
N GLN A 47 -45.35 25.81 32.26
CA GLN A 47 -46.23 25.17 31.27
C GLN A 47 -45.57 24.10 30.39
N SER A 48 -44.38 23.64 30.73
CA SER A 48 -43.73 22.53 30.03
C SER A 48 -44.22 21.16 30.49
N GLU A 49 -43.90 20.12 29.75
CA GLU A 49 -44.10 18.72 30.17
C GLU A 49 -43.47 18.45 31.56
N ALA A 50 -42.31 19.02 31.85
CA ALA A 50 -41.63 18.84 33.12
C ALA A 50 -42.36 19.51 34.29
N ASP A 51 -42.88 20.72 34.10
CA ASP A 51 -43.67 21.46 35.09
C ASP A 51 -45.03 20.78 35.36
N THR A 52 -45.70 20.35 34.29
CA THR A 52 -46.96 19.58 34.37
C THR A 52 -46.77 18.25 35.10
N TRP A 53 -45.64 17.58 34.86
CA TRP A 53 -45.29 16.36 35.58
C TRP A 53 -45.02 16.62 37.06
N TYR A 54 -44.21 17.63 37.39
CA TYR A 54 -43.83 17.93 38.78
C TYR A 54 -45.04 18.34 39.62
N THR A 55 -45.92 19.19 39.06
CA THR A 55 -47.18 19.59 39.71
C THR A 55 -48.10 18.41 40.00
N GLY A 56 -48.14 17.43 39.09
CA GLY A 56 -48.91 16.19 39.24
C GLY A 56 -48.33 15.13 40.20
N LEU A 57 -47.14 15.34 40.77
CA LEU A 57 -46.58 14.43 41.77
C LEU A 57 -47.33 14.52 43.11
N ALA A 58 -47.35 13.41 43.85
CA ALA A 58 -47.89 13.38 45.21
C ALA A 58 -47.05 14.25 46.17
N GLU A 59 -47.70 14.89 47.15
CA GLU A 59 -47.04 15.81 48.10
C GLU A 59 -45.95 15.10 48.93
N ASP A 60 -46.14 13.81 49.24
CA ASP A 60 -45.14 13.02 49.97
C ASP A 60 -43.85 12.76 49.16
N VAL A 61 -43.93 12.83 47.82
CA VAL A 61 -42.78 12.74 46.91
C VAL A 61 -42.06 14.08 46.83
N LYS A 62 -42.80 15.19 46.82
CA LYS A 62 -42.25 16.54 46.76
C LYS A 62 -41.46 16.90 48.03
N THR A 63 -41.83 16.37 49.20
CA THR A 63 -41.11 16.66 50.47
C THR A 63 -39.73 16.00 50.60
N SER A 64 -39.39 15.04 49.76
CA SER A 64 -38.10 14.34 49.80
C SER A 64 -37.37 14.45 48.46
N TRP A 65 -36.15 15.00 48.50
CA TRP A 65 -35.31 15.09 47.31
C TRP A 65 -35.04 13.71 46.69
N GLU A 66 -34.81 12.69 47.52
CA GLU A 66 -34.55 11.33 47.06
C GLU A 66 -35.76 10.73 46.30
N LYS A 67 -36.97 10.97 46.81
CA LYS A 67 -38.20 10.55 46.14
C LYS A 67 -38.45 11.33 44.85
N THR A 68 -38.25 12.65 44.89
CA THR A 68 -38.38 13.53 43.71
C THR A 68 -37.39 13.12 42.61
N GLU A 69 -36.15 12.82 42.98
CA GLU A 69 -35.12 12.35 42.05
C GLU A 69 -35.44 10.96 41.48
N THR A 70 -35.97 10.05 42.31
CA THR A 70 -36.41 8.73 41.85
C THR A 70 -37.56 8.84 40.85
N ALA A 71 -38.55 9.69 41.15
CA ALA A 71 -39.64 9.99 40.23
C ALA A 71 -39.14 10.62 38.93
N PHE A 72 -38.18 11.56 39.02
CA PHE A 72 -37.57 12.20 37.85
C PHE A 72 -36.87 11.17 36.96
N ASN A 73 -36.04 10.31 37.54
CA ASN A 73 -35.33 9.26 36.79
C ASN A 73 -36.27 8.20 36.21
N THR A 74 -37.47 8.05 36.77
CA THR A 74 -38.52 7.17 36.22
C THR A 74 -39.18 7.80 34.99
N ARG A 75 -39.46 9.11 35.05
CA ARG A 75 -40.08 9.86 33.94
C ARG A 75 -39.11 10.14 32.80
N TRP A 76 -37.88 10.52 33.13
CA TRP A 76 -36.77 10.73 32.19
C TRP A 76 -35.61 9.79 32.54
N PRO A 77 -35.62 8.57 31.99
CA PRO A 77 -34.57 7.60 32.21
C PRO A 77 -33.19 8.15 31.84
N LYS A 78 -32.16 7.69 32.55
CA LYS A 78 -30.77 7.92 32.15
C LYS A 78 -30.61 7.44 30.71
N LYS A 79 -30.30 8.36 29.80
CA LYS A 79 -29.87 7.98 28.44
C LYS A 79 -28.71 7.00 28.62
N LEU A 80 -28.97 5.73 28.36
CA LEU A 80 -27.92 4.73 28.37
C LEU A 80 -26.97 5.13 27.26
N VAL A 81 -25.78 5.62 27.63
CA VAL A 81 -24.68 5.65 26.69
C VAL A 81 -24.55 4.21 26.24
N VAL A 82 -24.89 3.93 24.98
CA VAL A 82 -24.67 2.62 24.38
C VAL A 82 -23.20 2.36 24.58
N VAL A 83 -22.87 1.56 25.60
CA VAL A 83 -21.53 1.05 25.81
C VAL A 83 -21.27 0.26 24.56
N LYS A 84 -20.51 0.85 23.63
CA LYS A 84 -20.18 0.19 22.38
C LYS A 84 -19.61 -1.17 22.79
N SER A 85 -20.19 -2.25 22.28
CA SER A 85 -19.67 -3.57 22.57
C SER A 85 -18.22 -3.63 22.08
N ARG A 86 -17.42 -4.50 22.67
CA ARG A 86 -16.06 -4.77 22.21
C ARG A 86 -16.00 -4.96 20.68
N ALA A 87 -16.96 -5.72 20.12
CA ALA A 87 -17.08 -5.93 18.68
C ALA A 87 -17.29 -4.64 17.88
N LYS A 88 -18.05 -3.67 18.40
CA LYS A 88 -18.25 -2.36 17.77
C LYS A 88 -17.00 -1.48 17.85
N PHE A 89 -16.22 -1.58 18.94
CA PHE A 89 -14.91 -0.94 19.02
C PHE A 89 -13.91 -1.56 18.04
N GLU A 90 -13.91 -2.89 17.88
CA GLU A 90 -13.08 -3.60 16.90
C GLU A 90 -13.47 -3.23 15.46
N GLU A 91 -14.78 -3.12 15.17
CA GLU A 91 -15.28 -2.66 13.86
C GLU A 91 -14.87 -1.21 13.58
N GLU A 92 -15.04 -0.29 14.53
CA GLU A 92 -14.62 1.11 14.37
C GLU A 92 -13.10 1.24 14.25
N LEU A 93 -12.33 0.45 15.00
CA LEU A 93 -10.87 0.37 14.91
C LEU A 93 -10.44 -0.10 13.52
N LEU A 94 -11.04 -1.19 13.03
CA LEU A 94 -10.80 -1.70 11.68
C LEU A 94 -11.37 -0.81 10.59
N GLY A 95 -12.31 0.09 10.89
CA GLY A 95 -12.87 1.08 9.97
C GLY A 95 -12.05 2.36 9.87
N THR A 96 -11.13 2.62 10.81
CA THR A 96 -10.25 3.79 10.70
C THR A 96 -9.32 3.66 9.48
N ARG A 97 -9.51 4.56 8.53
CA ARG A 97 -8.69 4.68 7.31
C ARG A 97 -8.18 6.10 7.22
N MET A 98 -6.91 6.24 6.86
CA MET A 98 -6.31 7.53 6.55
C MET A 98 -5.96 7.55 5.07
N LYS A 99 -6.31 8.65 4.39
CA LYS A 99 -5.96 8.81 2.98
C LYS A 99 -4.55 9.34 2.83
N GLU A 100 -3.86 8.91 1.79
CA GLU A 100 -2.51 9.39 1.49
C GLU A 100 -2.48 10.89 1.12
N SER A 101 -3.60 11.44 0.67
CA SER A 101 -3.78 12.88 0.39
C SER A 101 -3.85 13.76 1.64
N GLU A 102 -4.20 13.18 2.79
CA GLU A 102 -4.36 13.89 4.06
C GLU A 102 -3.06 13.87 4.88
N MET A 103 -2.07 13.05 4.47
CA MET A 103 -0.77 12.93 5.14
C MET A 103 0.03 14.23 5.13
N GLY A 104 0.59 14.59 6.30
CA GLY A 104 1.45 15.77 6.45
C GLY A 104 0.69 17.10 6.53
N GLN A 105 -0.65 17.07 6.49
CA GLN A 105 -1.48 18.24 6.78
C GLN A 105 -1.61 18.45 8.29
N THR A 106 -1.75 19.71 8.70
CA THR A 106 -2.19 20.07 10.05
C THR A 106 -3.72 20.15 10.08
N VAL A 107 -4.33 19.48 11.04
CA VAL A 107 -5.77 19.54 11.30
C VAL A 107 -5.99 20.27 12.62
N LEU A 108 -7.01 21.12 12.62
CA LEU A 108 -7.40 21.89 13.78
C LEU A 108 -8.29 21.02 14.68
N VAL A 109 -7.69 20.43 15.72
CA VAL A 109 -8.44 19.64 16.72
C VAL A 109 -8.73 20.56 17.90
N GLY A 110 -10.00 20.97 18.02
CA GLY A 110 -10.44 21.96 19.00
C GLY A 110 -9.95 23.38 18.68
N LYS A 111 -8.76 23.76 19.20
CA LYS A 111 -8.10 25.08 19.01
C LYS A 111 -6.59 24.98 18.76
N ARG A 112 -6.05 23.77 18.52
CA ARG A 112 -4.63 23.57 18.23
C ARG A 112 -4.46 22.91 16.87
N GLU A 113 -3.46 23.36 16.14
CA GLU A 113 -3.01 22.72 14.92
C GLU A 113 -2.18 21.50 15.30
N VAL A 114 -2.69 20.32 14.95
CA VAL A 114 -2.06 19.04 15.23
C VAL A 114 -1.89 18.32 13.90
N ALA A 115 -0.74 17.71 13.67
CA ALA A 115 -0.51 16.96 12.45
C ALA A 115 -1.52 15.79 12.33
N THR A 116 -1.98 15.53 11.12
CA THR A 116 -3.01 14.53 10.79
C THR A 116 -2.74 13.15 11.36
N HIS A 117 -1.49 12.69 11.34
CA HIS A 117 -1.09 11.40 11.88
C HIS A 117 -1.18 11.32 13.41
N VAL A 118 -0.91 12.44 14.09
CA VAL A 118 -1.06 12.57 15.55
C VAL A 118 -2.54 12.61 15.93
N ALA A 119 -3.35 13.39 15.22
CA ALA A 119 -4.80 13.46 15.45
C ALA A 119 -5.49 12.09 15.23
N TRP A 120 -4.99 11.30 14.27
CA TRP A 120 -5.45 9.94 14.06
C TRP A 120 -5.03 9.01 15.20
N ALA A 121 -3.78 9.07 15.67
CA ALA A 121 -3.34 8.26 16.79
C ALA A 121 -4.17 8.52 18.05
N ASP A 122 -4.51 9.80 18.31
CA ASP A 122 -5.37 10.21 19.43
C ASP A 122 -6.81 9.71 19.29
N LYS A 123 -7.31 9.51 18.06
CA LYS A 123 -8.62 8.90 17.82
C LYS A 123 -8.59 7.37 17.97
N VAL A 124 -7.48 6.74 17.65
CA VAL A 124 -7.33 5.27 17.65
C VAL A 124 -7.04 4.72 19.04
N GLU A 125 -6.30 5.44 19.88
CA GLU A 125 -6.03 5.06 21.26
C GLU A 125 -7.28 4.68 22.08
N PRO A 126 -8.33 5.51 22.18
CA PRO A 126 -9.53 5.14 22.94
C PRO A 126 -10.30 3.97 22.32
N LEU A 127 -10.20 3.75 20.99
CA LEU A 127 -10.81 2.60 20.33
C LEU A 127 -10.07 1.31 20.68
N ALA A 128 -8.73 1.33 20.71
CA ALA A 128 -7.91 0.19 21.12
C ALA A 128 -8.10 -0.17 22.60
N ILE A 129 -8.27 0.84 23.46
CA ILE A 129 -8.62 0.65 24.88
C ILE A 129 -10.03 0.04 25.01
N GLY A 130 -11.02 0.58 24.32
CA GLY A 130 -12.41 0.08 24.33
C GLY A 130 -12.56 -1.35 23.78
N ALA A 131 -11.72 -1.74 22.82
CA ALA A 131 -11.63 -3.11 22.31
C ALA A 131 -10.82 -4.05 23.22
N GLY A 132 -10.11 -3.54 24.22
CA GLY A 132 -9.25 -4.33 25.10
C GLY A 132 -8.00 -4.90 24.41
N VAL A 133 -7.53 -4.24 23.34
CA VAL A 133 -6.36 -4.67 22.56
C VAL A 133 -5.13 -3.78 22.76
N TYR A 134 -5.24 -2.71 23.56
CA TYR A 134 -4.21 -1.67 23.68
C TYR A 134 -2.80 -2.17 24.04
N GLU A 135 -2.70 -3.16 24.92
CA GLU A 135 -1.42 -3.76 25.33
C GLU A 135 -1.04 -5.00 24.48
N LEU A 136 -1.86 -5.35 23.48
CA LEU A 136 -1.71 -6.54 22.65
C LEU A 136 -1.34 -6.15 21.21
N SER A 137 -0.88 -7.12 20.41
CA SER A 137 -0.62 -6.93 18.97
C SER A 137 -1.80 -7.34 18.07
N ILE A 138 -2.92 -7.75 18.66
CA ILE A 138 -4.09 -8.25 17.92
C ILE A 138 -4.66 -7.12 17.05
N LEU A 139 -5.00 -7.42 15.79
CA LEU A 139 -5.49 -6.48 14.76
C LEU A 139 -4.49 -5.41 14.30
N LEU A 140 -3.33 -5.26 14.97
CA LEU A 140 -2.34 -4.24 14.65
C LEU A 140 -1.82 -4.37 13.21
N SER A 141 -1.44 -5.59 12.80
CA SER A 141 -0.96 -5.86 11.45
C SER A 141 -2.00 -5.58 10.35
N THR A 142 -3.30 -5.70 10.68
CA THR A 142 -4.39 -5.42 9.74
C THR A 142 -4.55 -3.93 9.55
N VAL A 143 -4.53 -3.15 10.64
CA VAL A 143 -4.62 -1.69 10.55
C VAL A 143 -3.37 -1.09 9.91
N ILE A 144 -2.17 -1.59 10.23
CA ILE A 144 -0.92 -1.17 9.58
C ILE A 144 -0.99 -1.35 8.06
N LYS A 145 -1.54 -2.46 7.56
CA LYS A 145 -1.69 -2.69 6.11
C LYS A 145 -2.55 -1.64 5.42
N HIS A 146 -3.51 -1.06 6.13
CA HIS A 146 -4.45 -0.08 5.60
C HIS A 146 -4.01 1.38 5.82
N LEU A 147 -2.85 1.60 6.44
CA LEU A 147 -2.28 2.93 6.58
C LEU A 147 -1.51 3.36 5.31
N PRO A 148 -1.41 4.67 5.06
CA PRO A 148 -0.57 5.21 3.98
C PRO A 148 0.86 4.68 4.04
N LEU A 149 1.46 4.45 2.87
CA LEU A 149 2.78 3.83 2.76
C LEU A 149 3.85 4.64 3.50
N ALA A 150 3.76 5.96 3.43
CA ALA A 150 4.63 6.89 4.15
C ALA A 150 4.69 6.59 5.67
N LEU A 151 3.53 6.38 6.29
CA LEU A 151 3.44 6.10 7.73
C LEU A 151 3.91 4.68 8.05
N ARG A 152 3.59 3.71 7.19
CA ARG A 152 4.07 2.33 7.34
C ARG A 152 5.60 2.23 7.31
N VAL A 153 6.25 2.98 6.41
CA VAL A 153 7.71 3.03 6.31
C VAL A 153 8.30 3.76 7.50
N ALA A 154 7.73 4.90 7.90
CA ALA A 154 8.21 5.67 9.04
C ALA A 154 8.04 4.94 10.39
N THR A 155 7.07 4.04 10.48
CA THR A 155 6.81 3.21 11.68
C THR A 155 7.30 1.77 11.53
N ALA A 156 8.11 1.49 10.49
CA ALA A 156 8.66 0.16 10.24
C ALA A 156 9.56 -0.27 11.42
N GLY A 157 9.05 -1.19 12.23
CA GLY A 157 9.71 -1.77 13.39
C GLY A 157 8.84 -2.87 14.01
N GLU A 158 9.45 -3.72 14.83
CA GLU A 158 8.73 -4.77 15.58
C GLU A 158 7.93 -4.13 16.73
N GLN A 159 6.78 -3.54 16.40
CA GLN A 159 5.87 -3.00 17.40
C GLN A 159 5.12 -4.16 18.06
N SER A 160 5.36 -4.35 19.36
CA SER A 160 4.81 -5.48 20.12
C SER A 160 3.38 -5.22 20.61
N SER A 161 2.94 -3.95 20.63
CA SER A 161 1.64 -3.53 21.14
C SER A 161 1.08 -2.31 20.41
N TRP A 162 -0.22 -2.07 20.53
CA TRP A 162 -0.87 -0.84 20.06
C TRP A 162 -0.29 0.41 20.73
N LYS A 163 0.07 0.32 22.01
CA LYS A 163 0.73 1.38 22.76
C LYS A 163 2.05 1.81 22.13
N ASP A 164 2.94 0.85 21.84
CA ASP A 164 4.25 1.13 21.25
C ASP A 164 4.09 1.71 19.84
N PHE A 165 3.16 1.13 19.07
CA PHE A 165 2.86 1.61 17.73
C PHE A 165 2.31 3.05 17.71
N LEU A 166 1.33 3.38 18.56
CA LEU A 166 0.75 4.72 18.61
C LEU A 166 1.76 5.74 19.13
N ALA A 167 2.64 5.37 20.06
CA ALA A 167 3.76 6.20 20.49
C ALA A 167 4.74 6.47 19.33
N ALA A 168 5.06 5.44 18.54
CA ALA A 168 5.91 5.59 17.36
C ALA A 168 5.27 6.50 16.31
N VAL A 169 3.97 6.33 16.02
CA VAL A 169 3.20 7.19 15.10
C VAL A 169 3.28 8.65 15.53
N ARG A 170 3.08 8.95 16.83
CA ARG A 170 3.15 10.33 17.34
C ARG A 170 4.53 10.96 17.21
N LYS A 171 5.59 10.14 17.24
CA LYS A 171 6.98 10.59 17.15
C LYS A 171 7.43 10.85 15.71
N VAL A 172 6.68 10.40 14.70
CA VAL A 172 7.05 10.65 13.30
C VAL A 172 6.97 12.14 12.98
N GLU A 173 8.03 12.69 12.40
CA GLU A 173 8.07 14.09 11.97
C GLU A 173 7.18 14.31 10.75
N ALA A 174 6.36 15.37 10.78
CA ALA A 174 5.39 15.66 9.71
C ALA A 174 6.06 15.85 8.34
N ASP A 175 7.25 16.46 8.29
CA ASP A 175 7.98 16.73 7.05
C ASP A 175 8.41 15.43 6.34
N THR A 176 8.87 14.42 7.09
CA THR A 176 9.22 13.10 6.54
C THR A 176 8.01 12.37 5.94
N LEU A 177 6.80 12.67 6.43
CA LEU A 177 5.55 12.11 5.91
C LEU A 177 5.05 12.84 4.66
N VAL A 178 5.33 14.14 4.53
CA VAL A 178 5.02 14.88 3.29
C VAL A 178 5.85 14.32 2.13
N ASP A 179 7.15 14.13 2.34
CA ASP A 179 8.04 13.54 1.33
C ASP A 179 7.67 12.09 1.03
N GLY A 180 7.42 11.28 2.06
CA GLY A 180 6.97 9.90 1.91
C GLY A 180 5.63 9.78 1.17
N SER A 181 4.67 10.68 1.43
CA SER A 181 3.35 10.68 0.76
C SER A 181 3.43 11.17 -0.69
N ALA A 182 4.42 12.01 -1.03
CA ALA A 182 4.71 12.37 -2.42
C ALA A 182 5.27 11.17 -3.20
N VAL A 183 6.07 10.32 -2.55
CA VAL A 183 6.54 9.05 -3.12
C VAL A 183 5.38 8.06 -3.26
N GLY A 184 4.55 7.87 -2.23
CA GLY A 184 3.38 7.00 -2.28
C GLY A 184 2.39 7.35 -3.39
N ARG A 185 2.04 8.65 -3.52
CA ARG A 185 1.19 9.14 -4.63
C ARG A 185 1.76 8.84 -6.02
N LYS A 186 3.09 8.91 -6.18
CA LYS A 186 3.75 8.56 -7.45
C LYS A 186 3.66 7.06 -7.73
N VAL A 187 3.78 6.22 -6.71
CA VAL A 187 3.62 4.76 -6.83
C VAL A 187 2.18 4.42 -7.23
N ASP A 188 1.18 5.00 -6.57
CA ASP A 188 -0.24 4.80 -6.90
C ASP A 188 -0.58 5.26 -8.33
N GLU A 189 -0.03 6.40 -8.78
CA GLU A 189 -0.21 6.89 -10.14
C GLU A 189 0.45 5.96 -11.17
N LEU A 190 1.64 5.44 -10.86
CA LEU A 190 2.31 4.46 -11.70
C LEU A 190 1.54 3.14 -11.76
N GLU A 191 0.97 2.70 -10.64
CA GLU A 191 0.13 1.50 -10.57
C GLU A 191 -1.16 1.68 -11.38
N LYS A 192 -1.84 2.82 -11.26
CA LYS A 192 -3.01 3.14 -12.08
C LYS A 192 -2.68 3.19 -13.56
N ARG A 193 -1.56 3.81 -13.94
CA ARG A 193 -1.09 3.81 -15.34
C ARG A 193 -0.75 2.41 -15.84
N LEU A 194 -0.19 1.56 -14.98
CA LEU A 194 0.09 0.17 -15.32
C LEU A 194 -1.20 -0.63 -15.47
N MET A 195 -2.17 -0.48 -14.57
CA MET A 195 -3.50 -1.09 -14.64
C MET A 195 -4.24 -0.69 -15.92
N VAL A 196 -4.22 0.60 -16.30
CA VAL A 196 -4.82 1.06 -17.57
C VAL A 196 -4.14 0.43 -18.77
N LYS A 197 -2.80 0.31 -18.76
CA LYS A 197 -2.06 -0.39 -19.82
C LYS A 197 -2.42 -1.87 -19.90
N ILE A 198 -2.54 -2.55 -18.75
CA ILE A 198 -2.92 -3.97 -18.70
C ILE A 198 -4.36 -4.17 -19.20
N ALA A 199 -5.30 -3.30 -18.81
CA ALA A 199 -6.68 -3.33 -19.30
C ALA A 199 -6.76 -3.04 -20.82
N GLY A 200 -5.94 -2.13 -21.34
CA GLY A 200 -5.84 -1.87 -22.77
C GLY A 200 -5.27 -3.06 -23.57
N LEU A 201 -4.49 -3.94 -22.91
CA LEU A 201 -3.96 -5.17 -23.49
C LEU A 201 -4.91 -6.36 -23.35
N SER A 202 -5.90 -6.31 -22.44
CA SER A 202 -6.89 -7.39 -22.24
C SER A 202 -8.22 -7.18 -22.95
N ALA A 203 -8.45 -6.02 -23.57
CA ALA A 203 -9.55 -5.85 -24.50
C ALA A 203 -9.37 -6.87 -25.65
N PRO A 204 -10.34 -7.75 -25.92
CA PRO A 204 -10.20 -8.75 -26.97
C PRO A 204 -10.04 -7.99 -28.28
N ALA A 205 -8.82 -7.97 -28.81
CA ALA A 205 -8.55 -7.53 -30.15
C ALA A 205 -9.36 -8.48 -31.05
N SER A 206 -10.58 -8.08 -31.43
CA SER A 206 -11.36 -8.81 -32.40
C SER A 206 -10.44 -8.99 -33.62
N PRO A 207 -10.16 -10.23 -34.05
CA PRO A 207 -9.27 -10.50 -35.19
C PRO A 207 -9.73 -9.78 -36.47
N THR A 208 -10.97 -9.28 -36.48
CA THR A 208 -11.59 -8.55 -37.57
C THR A 208 -11.59 -7.02 -37.40
N ALA A 209 -11.08 -6.45 -36.30
CA ALA A 209 -11.15 -5.01 -36.07
C ALA A 209 -10.34 -4.20 -37.09
N SER A 210 -9.16 -4.70 -37.48
CA SER A 210 -8.35 -4.14 -38.56
C SER A 210 -9.02 -4.32 -39.93
N VAL A 211 -9.64 -5.48 -40.16
CA VAL A 211 -10.35 -5.80 -41.42
C VAL A 211 -11.63 -4.97 -41.58
N ARG A 212 -12.44 -4.80 -40.52
CA ARG A 212 -13.64 -3.94 -40.54
C ARG A 212 -13.28 -2.48 -40.78
N ARG A 213 -12.19 -1.97 -40.20
CA ARG A 213 -11.70 -0.62 -40.49
C ARG A 213 -11.22 -0.48 -41.94
N ALA A 214 -10.56 -1.50 -42.48
CA ALA A 214 -10.15 -1.52 -43.88
C ALA A 214 -11.35 -1.57 -44.85
N PHE A 215 -12.39 -2.34 -44.54
CA PHE A 215 -13.62 -2.39 -45.35
C PHE A 215 -14.47 -1.11 -45.25
N ALA A 216 -14.53 -0.46 -44.08
CA ALA A 216 -15.20 0.83 -43.93
C ALA A 216 -14.50 1.97 -44.69
N ALA A 217 -13.17 1.89 -44.85
CA ALA A 217 -12.39 2.84 -45.63
C ALA A 217 -12.42 2.56 -47.15
N ALA A 218 -12.84 1.36 -47.56
CA ALA A 218 -12.91 0.94 -48.97
C ALA A 218 -14.33 1.09 -49.56
N ALA A 219 -15.10 2.10 -49.12
CA ALA A 219 -16.37 2.43 -49.73
C ALA A 219 -16.12 3.02 -51.14
N ILE A 220 -16.45 2.23 -52.16
CA ILE A 220 -16.40 2.61 -53.57
C ILE A 220 -17.42 3.73 -53.81
N SER A 221 -16.91 4.89 -54.19
CA SER A 221 -17.69 6.07 -54.55
C SER A 221 -18.60 5.77 -55.74
N THR A 222 -19.91 5.92 -55.55
CA THR A 222 -20.87 6.12 -56.63
C THR A 222 -20.93 7.63 -56.93
N PRO A 223 -21.01 8.06 -58.21
CA PRO A 223 -21.03 9.48 -58.55
C PRO A 223 -22.47 10.02 -58.58
N SER A 224 -22.69 11.20 -58.01
CA SER A 224 -23.81 12.12 -58.35
C SER A 224 -23.62 13.49 -57.68
N PRO A 225 -24.26 14.57 -58.17
CA PRO A 225 -23.53 15.71 -58.72
C PRO A 225 -23.42 16.96 -57.83
N VAL A 226 -22.44 17.76 -58.22
CA VAL A 226 -22.22 19.22 -58.08
C VAL A 226 -23.33 20.03 -57.39
N SER A 227 -22.94 20.82 -56.39
CA SER A 227 -23.45 22.18 -56.20
C SER A 227 -22.42 23.09 -55.56
N VAL A 228 -22.35 24.29 -56.12
CA VAL A 228 -21.34 25.34 -56.00
C VAL A 228 -21.77 26.35 -54.93
N ALA A 229 -20.84 26.83 -54.09
CA ALA A 229 -20.78 28.20 -53.55
C ALA A 229 -19.58 28.28 -52.60
N ALA A 230 -18.47 28.91 -52.97
CA ALA A 230 -18.19 30.35 -52.91
C ALA A 230 -17.26 30.67 -51.73
N THR A 231 -16.02 30.95 -52.11
CA THR A 231 -14.89 31.59 -51.39
C THR A 231 -15.24 33.04 -50.96
N PRO A 232 -14.45 33.79 -50.16
CA PRO A 232 -12.98 33.77 -50.22
C PRO A 232 -12.12 34.12 -48.98
N ALA A 233 -10.84 33.79 -49.17
CA ALA A 233 -9.62 34.56 -48.85
C ALA A 233 -9.37 34.95 -47.37
N SER A 234 -8.18 34.88 -46.79
CA SER A 234 -6.77 34.69 -47.22
C SER A 234 -5.99 35.52 -46.20
N VAL A 235 -5.06 34.96 -45.42
CA VAL A 235 -3.71 35.54 -45.26
C VAL A 235 -2.74 34.41 -44.88
N ASN A 236 -1.76 34.21 -45.76
CA ASN A 236 -0.45 33.59 -45.53
C ASN A 236 0.58 34.75 -45.74
N PRO A 237 1.91 34.66 -45.50
CA PRO A 237 2.72 33.60 -44.88
C PRO A 237 3.93 34.15 -44.05
N LEU A 238 4.87 33.24 -43.72
CA LEU A 238 6.34 33.41 -43.68
C LEU A 238 7.02 33.83 -42.36
N PHE A 239 7.62 32.86 -41.67
CA PHE A 239 9.07 32.84 -41.39
C PHE A 239 9.61 31.39 -41.31
N THR A 240 10.54 31.13 -42.22
CA THR A 240 11.62 30.11 -42.29
C THR A 240 12.39 30.00 -40.95
N THR A 241 13.04 28.92 -40.46
CA THR A 241 13.84 27.82 -41.04
C THR A 241 14.18 26.84 -39.89
N GLY A 242 14.38 25.54 -40.16
CA GLY A 242 15.30 24.70 -39.37
C GLY A 242 14.74 23.40 -38.73
N GLY A 243 15.09 22.26 -39.34
CA GLY A 243 15.33 20.93 -38.74
C GLY A 243 14.28 20.37 -37.76
N GLY A 244 13.50 19.35 -38.08
CA GLY A 244 13.98 17.99 -38.28
C GLY A 244 12.88 17.04 -37.80
N ARG A 245 12.27 16.33 -38.76
CA ARG A 245 11.22 15.32 -38.58
C ARG A 245 11.81 14.10 -37.83
N GLY A 246 11.07 13.38 -37.00
CA GLY A 246 10.00 12.53 -37.49
C GLY A 246 9.29 11.71 -36.42
N ASN A 247 7.97 11.80 -36.44
CA ASN A 247 7.05 10.76 -35.97
C ASN A 247 7.18 9.53 -36.86
N LEU A 248 7.35 8.35 -36.26
CA LEU A 248 7.39 7.06 -36.96
C LEU A 248 6.25 6.16 -36.48
N PHE A 249 5.10 6.27 -37.15
CA PHE A 249 4.20 5.15 -37.35
C PHE A 249 3.77 5.11 -38.82
N ASN A 250 4.13 4.00 -39.46
CA ASN A 250 3.43 3.31 -40.54
C ASN A 250 3.49 3.85 -41.98
N ALA A 251 4.16 3.10 -42.87
CA ALA A 251 3.49 2.35 -43.95
C ALA A 251 4.52 1.67 -44.86
N GLN A 252 4.36 0.36 -45.03
CA GLN A 252 5.02 -0.45 -46.05
C GLN A 252 4.41 -0.15 -47.43
N LEU A 253 5.26 -0.01 -48.46
CA LEU A 253 4.95 -0.44 -49.81
C LEU A 253 6.23 -0.99 -50.45
N SER A 254 6.07 -2.14 -51.09
CA SER A 254 7.07 -3.13 -51.42
C SER A 254 7.99 -2.71 -52.57
N THR A 255 9.31 -2.77 -52.35
CA THR A 255 10.33 -2.88 -53.41
C THR A 255 11.36 -3.94 -53.01
N PRO A 256 11.76 -4.86 -53.90
CA PRO A 256 12.76 -5.87 -53.60
C PRO A 256 14.15 -5.24 -53.78
N SER A 257 14.79 -4.80 -52.70
CA SER A 257 16.20 -4.40 -52.79
C SER A 257 16.95 -4.52 -51.46
N ARG A 258 17.97 -5.39 -51.51
CA ARG A 258 19.17 -5.47 -50.68
C ARG A 258 18.96 -5.46 -49.16
N ARG A 259 18.93 -6.67 -48.58
CA ARG A 259 19.57 -6.92 -47.28
C ARG A 259 21.02 -6.48 -47.42
N GLY A 260 21.35 -5.28 -46.93
CA GLY A 260 22.73 -4.99 -46.57
C GLY A 260 23.21 -6.04 -45.57
N PRO A 261 24.50 -6.43 -45.57
CA PRO A 261 25.02 -7.32 -44.56
C PRO A 261 24.70 -6.69 -43.20
N ARG A 262 23.95 -7.40 -42.35
CA ARG A 262 24.06 -7.17 -40.91
C ARG A 262 25.54 -7.36 -40.62
N THR A 263 26.24 -6.28 -40.26
CA THR A 263 27.56 -6.41 -39.65
C THR A 263 27.39 -7.43 -38.51
N PRO A 264 28.09 -8.58 -38.57
CA PRO A 264 28.12 -9.49 -37.43
C PRO A 264 28.54 -8.65 -36.22
N ALA A 265 27.81 -8.80 -35.11
CA ALA A 265 28.32 -8.30 -33.84
C ALA A 265 29.75 -8.84 -33.70
N ALA A 266 30.70 -7.98 -33.33
CA ALA A 266 32.08 -8.39 -33.15
C ALA A 266 32.10 -9.65 -32.27
N PRO A 267 32.84 -10.70 -32.66
CA PRO A 267 32.87 -11.94 -31.88
C PRO A 267 33.32 -11.62 -30.45
N SER A 268 32.59 -12.12 -29.46
CA SER A 268 32.93 -11.93 -28.05
C SER A 268 34.35 -12.44 -27.80
N THR A 269 35.25 -11.51 -27.48
CA THR A 269 36.66 -11.83 -27.22
C THR A 269 36.74 -12.77 -26.01
N PRO A 270 37.71 -13.70 -25.94
CA PRO A 270 37.88 -14.57 -24.78
C PRO A 270 37.91 -13.79 -23.45
N ALA A 271 38.50 -12.59 -23.44
CA ALA A 271 38.52 -11.69 -22.29
C ALA A 271 37.12 -11.18 -21.90
N SER A 272 36.30 -10.73 -22.85
CA SER A 272 34.91 -10.31 -22.58
C SER A 272 34.07 -11.45 -22.01
N ARG A 273 34.30 -12.69 -22.48
CA ARG A 273 33.61 -13.89 -21.99
C ARG A 273 34.03 -14.24 -20.57
N ALA A 274 35.33 -14.18 -20.25
CA ALA A 274 35.84 -14.39 -18.90
C ALA A 274 35.31 -13.33 -17.93
N ALA A 275 35.25 -12.06 -18.35
CA ALA A 275 34.66 -10.99 -17.56
C ALA A 275 33.17 -11.23 -17.31
N LEU A 276 32.39 -11.61 -18.33
CA LEU A 276 30.96 -11.90 -18.19
C LEU A 276 30.71 -13.12 -17.28
N LEU A 277 31.55 -14.15 -17.37
CA LEU A 277 31.54 -15.31 -16.47
C LEU A 277 31.77 -14.87 -15.02
N GLN A 278 32.75 -13.99 -14.78
CA GLN A 278 33.04 -13.45 -13.46
C GLN A 278 31.86 -12.63 -12.93
N ARG A 279 31.29 -11.72 -13.75
CA ARG A 279 30.09 -10.94 -13.40
C ARG A 279 28.90 -11.80 -13.04
N THR A 280 28.70 -12.91 -13.76
CA THR A 280 27.62 -13.86 -13.44
C THR A 280 27.82 -14.52 -12.07
N LYS A 281 29.07 -14.71 -11.64
CA LYS A 281 29.42 -15.28 -10.33
C LYS A 281 29.45 -14.24 -9.20
N GLU A 282 29.45 -12.94 -9.50
CA GLU A 282 29.44 -11.87 -8.49
C GLU A 282 28.17 -11.86 -7.65
N LEU A 283 27.04 -12.28 -8.23
CA LEU A 283 25.77 -12.35 -7.54
C LEU A 283 25.53 -13.79 -7.06
N PRO A 284 25.39 -14.01 -5.74
CA PRO A 284 25.00 -15.31 -5.21
C PRO A 284 23.67 -15.78 -5.80
N HIS A 285 23.58 -17.07 -6.18
CA HIS A 285 22.32 -17.68 -6.55
C HIS A 285 21.73 -18.43 -5.35
N HIS A 286 20.42 -18.33 -5.17
CA HIS A 286 19.74 -18.89 -4.01
C HIS A 286 18.97 -20.17 -4.37
N PRO A 287 18.90 -21.15 -3.46
CA PRO A 287 18.14 -22.37 -3.67
C PRO A 287 16.63 -22.09 -3.76
N ALA A 288 15.87 -23.01 -4.36
CA ALA A 288 14.41 -22.87 -4.55
C ALA A 288 13.57 -23.03 -3.27
N THR A 289 14.08 -22.59 -2.12
CA THR A 289 13.41 -22.59 -0.81
C THR A 289 12.70 -21.26 -0.56
N GLU A 290 11.84 -21.20 0.46
CA GLU A 290 11.18 -19.94 0.85
C GLU A 290 12.20 -18.89 1.29
N GLU A 291 13.19 -19.31 2.06
CA GLU A 291 14.30 -18.46 2.49
C GLU A 291 15.14 -17.98 1.30
N GLY A 292 15.41 -18.85 0.32
CA GLY A 292 16.11 -18.46 -0.90
C GLY A 292 15.34 -17.43 -1.72
N ARG A 293 14.00 -17.52 -1.76
CA ARG A 293 13.13 -16.50 -2.39
C ARG A 293 13.19 -15.15 -1.65
N ARG A 294 13.20 -15.18 -0.32
CA ARG A 294 13.32 -13.98 0.53
C ARG A 294 14.65 -13.26 0.29
N LEU A 295 15.76 -14.00 0.29
CA LEU A 295 17.10 -13.46 0.06
C LEU A 295 17.28 -12.93 -1.36
N HIS A 296 16.73 -13.63 -2.35
CA HIS A 296 16.68 -13.11 -3.72
C HIS A 296 15.91 -11.78 -3.80
N GLY A 297 14.80 -11.63 -3.06
CA GLY A 297 14.08 -10.37 -2.94
C GLY A 297 14.95 -9.23 -2.38
N LEU A 298 15.73 -9.50 -1.32
CA LEU A 298 16.70 -8.54 -0.78
C LEU A 298 17.82 -8.21 -1.77
N GLN A 299 18.29 -9.20 -2.53
CA GLN A 299 19.31 -9.02 -3.56
C GLN A 299 18.81 -8.12 -4.71
N GLN A 300 17.54 -8.24 -5.09
CA GLN A 300 16.91 -7.35 -6.07
C GLN A 300 16.82 -5.91 -5.54
N LEU A 301 16.50 -5.72 -4.27
CA LEU A 301 16.49 -4.39 -3.65
C LEU A 301 17.88 -3.76 -3.62
N ALA A 302 18.91 -4.52 -3.22
CA ALA A 302 20.30 -4.05 -3.22
C ALA A 302 20.80 -3.70 -4.63
N TRP A 303 20.38 -4.46 -5.65
CA TRP A 303 20.68 -4.13 -7.04
C TRP A 303 20.04 -2.80 -7.48
N VAL A 304 18.77 -2.58 -7.12
CA VAL A 304 18.04 -1.33 -7.42
C VAL A 304 18.65 -0.15 -6.69
N GLU A 305 19.11 -0.32 -5.45
CA GLU A 305 19.82 0.72 -4.70
C GLU A 305 21.14 1.10 -5.38
N LYS A 306 21.90 0.10 -5.87
CA LYS A 306 23.19 0.31 -6.51
C LYS A 306 23.11 0.91 -7.91
N HIS A 307 22.14 0.47 -8.72
CA HIS A 307 22.07 0.80 -10.15
C HIS A 307 20.91 1.72 -10.52
N GLY A 308 19.87 1.78 -9.68
CA GLY A 308 18.63 2.52 -9.92
C GLY A 308 17.51 1.65 -10.49
N LEU A 309 16.25 2.05 -10.26
CA LEU A 309 15.06 1.29 -10.67
C LEU A 309 14.96 1.08 -12.20
N ASN A 310 15.45 2.03 -12.97
CA ASN A 310 15.42 2.02 -14.44
C ASN A 310 16.78 1.70 -15.07
N ALA A 311 17.73 1.16 -14.29
CA ALA A 311 19.05 0.85 -14.80
C ALA A 311 18.98 -0.16 -15.96
N TRP A 312 19.81 0.06 -16.96
CA TRP A 312 19.92 -0.86 -18.08
C TRP A 312 20.81 -2.05 -17.70
N VAL A 313 20.41 -3.25 -18.11
CA VAL A 313 21.23 -4.47 -17.95
C VAL A 313 22.09 -4.66 -19.18
N ASP A 314 23.39 -4.75 -18.96
CA ASP A 314 24.41 -5.02 -19.96
C ASP A 314 25.49 -5.95 -19.36
N GLU A 315 26.57 -6.19 -20.11
CA GLU A 315 27.69 -7.04 -19.69
C GLU A 315 28.38 -6.59 -18.39
N THR A 316 28.19 -5.33 -17.98
CA THR A 316 28.80 -4.75 -16.78
C THR A 316 27.85 -4.69 -15.57
N THR A 317 26.56 -4.94 -15.80
CA THR A 317 25.49 -4.78 -14.81
C THR A 317 24.72 -6.11 -14.65
N PRO A 318 25.26 -7.09 -13.90
CA PRO A 318 24.63 -8.39 -13.71
C PRO A 318 23.33 -8.24 -12.92
N TYR A 319 22.33 -9.10 -13.17
CA TYR A 319 21.05 -9.09 -12.47
C TYR A 319 20.82 -10.41 -11.71
N PRO A 320 20.22 -10.38 -10.50
CA PRO A 320 19.85 -11.58 -9.74
C PRO A 320 18.99 -12.57 -10.53
N LEU A 321 19.29 -13.85 -10.43
CA LEU A 321 18.51 -14.92 -11.06
C LEU A 321 17.47 -15.48 -10.10
N ARG A 322 16.24 -15.67 -10.57
CA ARG A 322 15.15 -16.19 -9.74
C ARG A 322 15.50 -17.59 -9.22
N PRO A 323 15.30 -17.88 -7.92
CA PRO A 323 15.52 -19.21 -7.36
C PRO A 323 14.66 -20.27 -8.04
N GLY A 324 15.25 -21.44 -8.32
CA GLY A 324 14.58 -22.56 -8.98
C GLY A 324 14.44 -22.44 -10.50
N THR A 325 15.06 -21.42 -11.11
CA THR A 325 15.21 -21.35 -12.56
C THR A 325 16.46 -22.08 -13.04
N MET A 326 16.48 -22.47 -14.31
CA MET A 326 17.63 -23.11 -14.93
C MET A 326 18.82 -22.14 -15.05
N PRO A 327 20.05 -22.67 -15.04
CA PRO A 327 21.26 -21.89 -15.21
C PRO A 327 21.24 -21.07 -16.51
N VAL A 328 21.94 -19.94 -16.52
CA VAL A 328 22.01 -19.10 -17.73
C VAL A 328 22.72 -19.84 -18.85
N ASN A 329 22.23 -19.65 -20.08
CA ASN A 329 22.78 -20.28 -21.28
C ASN A 329 22.64 -21.81 -21.30
N SER A 330 21.60 -22.36 -20.64
CA SER A 330 21.24 -23.78 -20.66
C SER A 330 20.22 -24.13 -21.76
N GLY A 331 19.86 -23.16 -22.60
CA GLY A 331 18.75 -23.29 -23.55
C GLY A 331 17.40 -22.97 -22.90
N GLU A 332 17.42 -22.21 -21.81
CA GLU A 332 16.24 -21.82 -21.07
C GLU A 332 15.36 -20.84 -21.85
N CYS A 333 14.06 -20.91 -21.61
CA CYS A 333 13.13 -19.89 -22.03
C CYS A 333 13.37 -18.63 -21.20
N PHE A 334 13.77 -17.52 -21.84
CA PHE A 334 14.04 -16.27 -21.12
C PHE A 334 12.80 -15.67 -20.44
N ARG A 335 11.59 -16.14 -20.74
CA ARG A 335 10.36 -15.68 -20.08
C ARG A 335 10.09 -16.37 -18.75
N CYS A 336 10.43 -17.64 -18.59
CA CYS A 336 10.12 -18.40 -17.37
C CYS A 336 11.33 -19.08 -16.72
N GLY A 337 12.50 -19.03 -17.37
CA GLY A 337 13.74 -19.64 -16.88
C GLY A 337 13.76 -21.16 -16.91
N MET A 338 12.86 -21.81 -17.66
CA MET A 338 12.78 -23.27 -17.78
C MET A 338 13.13 -23.73 -19.19
N VAL A 339 13.67 -24.94 -19.33
CA VAL A 339 13.97 -25.56 -20.63
C VAL A 339 12.74 -26.27 -21.22
N GLY A 340 12.83 -26.70 -22.48
CA GLY A 340 11.81 -27.52 -23.15
C GLY A 340 10.81 -26.77 -24.03
N HIS A 341 10.91 -25.43 -24.13
CA HIS A 341 10.08 -24.63 -25.03
C HIS A 341 10.76 -23.31 -25.42
N GLN A 342 10.28 -22.70 -26.50
CA GLN A 342 10.71 -21.36 -26.92
C GLN A 342 9.81 -20.28 -26.32
N GLY A 343 10.33 -19.05 -26.18
CA GLY A 343 9.60 -17.94 -25.56
C GLY A 343 8.27 -17.57 -26.24
N SER A 344 8.09 -17.86 -27.53
CA SER A 344 6.81 -17.68 -28.24
C SER A 344 5.73 -18.68 -27.82
N GLY A 345 6.11 -19.87 -27.36
CA GLY A 345 5.24 -20.93 -26.87
C GLY A 345 5.35 -21.14 -25.36
N CYS A 346 5.65 -20.08 -24.60
CA CYS A 346 5.79 -20.20 -23.15
C CYS A 346 4.42 -20.50 -22.50
N PRO A 347 4.28 -21.63 -21.77
CA PRO A 347 3.02 -22.01 -21.14
C PRO A 347 2.71 -21.19 -19.87
N VAL A 348 3.69 -20.43 -19.36
CA VAL A 348 3.57 -19.67 -18.12
C VAL A 348 2.84 -18.34 -18.39
N PRO A 349 1.75 -18.03 -17.64
CA PRO A 349 1.05 -16.75 -17.74
C PRO A 349 1.99 -15.57 -17.51
N GLN A 350 1.71 -14.42 -18.15
CA GLN A 350 2.58 -13.25 -18.09
C GLN A 350 2.88 -12.75 -16.66
N LYS A 351 1.93 -12.92 -15.73
CA LYS A 351 2.10 -12.56 -14.31
C LYS A 351 3.14 -13.40 -13.56
N ASP A 352 3.38 -14.63 -14.00
CA ASP A 352 4.26 -15.59 -13.34
C ASP A 352 5.63 -15.72 -14.04
N GLN A 353 5.81 -14.98 -15.14
CA GLN A 353 7.06 -14.88 -15.89
C GLN A 353 8.14 -14.13 -15.10
N LEU A 354 9.39 -14.35 -15.47
CA LEU A 354 10.55 -13.68 -14.89
C LEU A 354 10.45 -12.16 -15.08
N HIS A 355 11.08 -11.43 -14.17
CA HIS A 355 11.14 -9.98 -14.25
C HIS A 355 11.86 -9.56 -15.54
N LEU A 356 11.39 -8.50 -16.21
CA LEU A 356 11.93 -8.06 -17.51
C LEU A 356 13.45 -7.84 -17.49
N THR A 357 13.98 -7.37 -16.36
CA THR A 357 15.42 -7.15 -16.14
C THR A 357 16.20 -8.46 -16.12
N GLU A 358 15.65 -9.52 -15.50
CA GLU A 358 16.24 -10.86 -15.55
C GLU A 358 16.16 -11.45 -16.96
N GLN A 359 15.04 -11.27 -17.68
CA GLN A 359 14.92 -11.73 -19.07
C GLN A 359 16.01 -11.10 -19.95
N LYS A 360 16.27 -9.79 -19.79
CA LYS A 360 17.35 -9.09 -20.50
C LYS A 360 18.73 -9.61 -20.10
N TRP A 361 18.96 -9.86 -18.82
CA TRP A 361 20.22 -10.44 -18.35
C TRP A 361 20.49 -11.81 -18.98
N ARG A 362 19.49 -12.69 -19.03
CA ARG A 362 19.60 -13.99 -19.69
C ARG A 362 19.92 -13.87 -21.18
N VAL A 363 19.38 -12.85 -21.86
CA VAL A 363 19.74 -12.54 -23.26
C VAL A 363 21.20 -12.10 -23.39
N VAL A 364 21.70 -11.27 -22.47
CA VAL A 364 23.12 -10.85 -22.44
C VAL A 364 24.02 -12.06 -22.24
N CYS A 365 23.72 -12.89 -21.24
CA CYS A 365 24.42 -14.14 -20.96
C CYS A 365 24.42 -15.08 -22.18
N SER A 366 23.28 -15.32 -22.81
CA SER A 366 23.18 -16.22 -23.96
C SER A 366 23.92 -15.72 -25.21
N ARG A 367 24.10 -14.40 -25.36
CA ARG A 367 24.90 -13.82 -26.45
C ARG A 367 26.40 -13.89 -26.18
N GLY A 368 26.80 -13.69 -24.93
CA GLY A 368 28.21 -13.62 -24.55
C GLY A 368 28.84 -14.97 -24.23
N LEU A 369 28.06 -15.92 -23.72
CA LEU A 369 28.55 -17.21 -23.22
C LEU A 369 28.36 -18.33 -24.25
N ARG A 370 29.24 -19.34 -24.19
CA ARG A 370 29.16 -20.53 -25.07
C ARG A 370 28.68 -21.78 -24.37
N GLU A 371 28.83 -21.83 -23.05
CA GLU A 371 28.46 -22.97 -22.20
C GLU A 371 27.49 -22.51 -21.11
N PRO A 372 26.62 -23.40 -20.62
CA PRO A 372 25.79 -23.11 -19.45
C PRO A 372 26.69 -22.87 -18.23
N ILE A 373 26.38 -21.84 -17.44
CA ILE A 373 27.10 -21.56 -16.20
C ILE A 373 26.33 -22.19 -15.06
N ASP A 374 26.84 -23.28 -14.48
CA ASP A 374 26.32 -23.77 -13.21
C ASP A 374 26.59 -22.71 -12.12
N VAL A 375 25.52 -22.26 -11.50
CA VAL A 375 25.52 -21.14 -10.56
C VAL A 375 25.72 -21.68 -9.16
N ARG A 376 26.72 -21.15 -8.44
CA ARG A 376 27.00 -21.55 -7.05
C ARG A 376 25.79 -21.20 -6.18
N TYR A 377 25.08 -22.23 -5.75
CA TYR A 377 24.01 -22.11 -4.76
C TYR A 377 24.61 -21.78 -3.39
N VAL A 378 24.08 -20.77 -2.72
CA VAL A 378 24.32 -20.61 -1.28
C VAL A 378 23.38 -21.57 -0.56
N ALA A 379 23.89 -22.76 -0.21
CA ALA A 379 23.24 -23.59 0.79
C ALA A 379 23.45 -22.91 2.15
N ILE A 380 22.37 -22.42 2.75
CA ILE A 380 22.40 -22.05 4.16
C ILE A 380 22.33 -23.38 4.91
N SER A 381 23.48 -23.86 5.38
CA SER A 381 23.49 -24.82 6.48
C SER A 381 22.91 -24.11 7.70
N ASP A 382 21.97 -24.75 8.39
CA ASP A 382 21.25 -24.19 9.55
C ASP A 382 22.14 -23.82 10.75
N TYR A 383 23.46 -23.86 10.63
CA TYR A 383 24.37 -23.29 11.62
C TYR A 383 25.52 -22.58 10.90
N GLY A 384 25.73 -21.32 11.28
CA GLY A 384 26.78 -20.49 10.73
C GLY A 384 28.17 -21.02 11.08
N HIS A 385 28.92 -21.45 10.07
CA HIS A 385 30.37 -21.31 10.05
C HIS A 385 30.88 -21.25 8.61
N THR A 386 31.75 -20.28 8.38
CA THR A 386 32.55 -20.10 7.17
C THR A 386 33.38 -21.34 6.90
N ALA A 387 33.18 -21.99 5.76
CA ALA A 387 34.12 -22.96 5.23
C ALA A 387 34.64 -22.47 3.87
N GLN A 388 35.80 -21.80 3.92
CA GLN A 388 36.71 -21.76 2.78
C GLN A 388 37.23 -23.18 2.56
N TYR A 389 36.99 -23.69 1.35
CA TYR A 389 37.65 -24.89 0.86
C TYR A 389 39.06 -24.53 0.38
N SER A 390 40.06 -25.20 0.94
CA SER A 390 41.34 -25.46 0.27
C SER A 390 41.56 -26.96 0.38
N ALA A 391 41.50 -27.65 -0.75
CA ALA A 391 42.00 -29.00 -0.87
C ALA A 391 43.52 -28.92 -0.97
N ASP A 392 44.24 -29.75 -0.21
CA ASP A 392 45.48 -30.40 -0.63
C ASP A 392 45.73 -31.64 0.25
N SER A 393 45.78 -32.78 -0.46
CA SER A 393 46.60 -34.01 -0.30
C SER A 393 47.18 -34.45 1.05
N GLU A 394 47.04 -35.77 1.27
CA GLU A 394 48.02 -36.69 1.91
C GLU A 394 48.24 -36.46 3.42
N GLU A 395 48.42 -37.44 4.30
CA GLU A 395 48.68 -38.88 4.29
C GLU A 395 48.45 -39.31 5.78
N ASP A 396 48.27 -40.61 6.02
CA ASP A 396 48.50 -41.28 7.32
C ASP A 396 47.56 -40.88 8.50
N GLU A 397 47.07 -41.77 9.37
CA GLU A 397 47.67 -42.97 9.89
C GLU A 397 46.57 -43.79 10.60
N ASP A 398 46.73 -45.10 10.44
CA ASP A 398 46.65 -46.10 11.50
C ASP A 398 45.33 -46.81 11.88
N GLN A 399 45.53 -48.12 11.97
CA GLN A 399 44.62 -49.20 12.31
C GLN A 399 44.42 -49.25 13.83
N GLY A 400 43.23 -49.63 14.28
CA GLY A 400 42.99 -49.76 15.72
C GLY A 400 41.71 -50.52 16.06
N ASN A 401 41.75 -51.82 15.78
CA ASN A 401 40.80 -52.85 16.17
C ASN A 401 40.40 -52.80 17.66
N GLY A 402 39.14 -53.10 18.01
CA GLY A 402 38.77 -53.30 19.42
C GLY A 402 37.27 -53.35 19.71
N GLU A 403 36.71 -54.55 19.58
CA GLU A 403 35.40 -55.00 20.07
C GLU A 403 35.11 -54.48 21.50
N GLY A 404 33.93 -53.95 21.80
CA GLY A 404 32.76 -54.76 22.14
C GLY A 404 32.83 -55.28 23.57
N SER A 405 32.16 -54.63 24.53
CA SER A 405 31.52 -55.36 25.63
C SER A 405 30.48 -54.51 26.35
N SER A 406 29.35 -55.15 26.62
CA SER A 406 28.20 -54.63 27.35
C SER A 406 28.45 -54.61 28.85
N THR A 407 28.05 -53.54 29.52
CA THR A 407 27.17 -53.55 30.73
C THR A 407 26.74 -52.12 31.05
#